data_AF-A0A6I3F2Y9-F1
#
_entry.id   AF-A0A6I3F2Y9-F1
#
_cell.length_a   1.000
_cell.length_b   1.000
_cell.length_c   1.000
_cell.angle_alpha   90.00
_cell.angle_beta   90.00
_cell.angle_gamma   90.00
#
_symmetry.space_group_name_H-M   'P 1'
#
loop_
_entity.id
_entity.type
_entity.pdbx_description
1 polymer ?
#
loop_
_entity_poly.entity_id
_entity_poly.type
_entity_poly.pdbx_seq_one_letter_code
_entity_poly.pdbx_strand_id
1 'polypeptide(L)'
;MRYPVLAMFDSLFGLPGHPLIVHGAVVLVPLAALGTIVMAFWPAARNRMGWIVAGVGVVGFFFAFFAKESGEALLQTVMETTAVEAHAEMGTQGVIGAFLVGGSACAVMLLDLFLKQRAKRGLPELSITRLLQRSFGVIAIVLCIAGSVMVINVGHSGAKATWENRADAPAATSPYEQD
;
A
#
# COMPACT_ATOMS: atom_id res chain seq x y z
N MET A 1 -29.34 16.34 -3.87
CA MET A 1 -28.08 17.08 -3.71
C MET A 1 -26.93 16.09 -3.80
N ARG A 2 -26.13 16.14 -4.88
CA ARG A 2 -24.93 15.29 -5.08
C ARG A 2 -23.77 15.93 -4.34
N TYR A 3 -23.06 15.18 -3.49
CA TYR A 3 -21.86 15.65 -2.83
C TYR A 3 -20.71 15.73 -3.86
N PRO A 4 -20.16 16.93 -4.16
CA PRO A 4 -19.20 17.12 -5.25
C PRO A 4 -17.85 16.40 -5.04
N VAL A 5 -17.53 16.04 -3.79
CA VAL A 5 -16.27 15.36 -3.44
C VAL A 5 -16.25 13.90 -3.91
N LEU A 6 -17.42 13.23 -3.98
CA LEU A 6 -17.51 11.84 -4.44
C LEU A 6 -17.46 11.75 -5.97
N ALA A 7 -17.98 12.75 -6.69
CA ALA A 7 -17.97 12.79 -8.15
C ALA A 7 -16.57 12.94 -8.77
N MET A 8 -15.57 13.43 -8.01
CA MET A 8 -14.18 13.48 -8.49
C MET A 8 -13.52 12.09 -8.64
N PHE A 9 -14.07 11.06 -7.98
CA PHE A 9 -13.56 9.69 -8.07
C PHE A 9 -14.18 8.88 -9.22
N ASP A 10 -15.29 9.35 -9.78
CA ASP A 10 -16.00 8.66 -10.88
C ASP A 10 -15.25 8.76 -12.22
N SER A 11 -14.48 9.83 -12.44
CA SER A 11 -13.62 9.95 -13.63
C SER A 11 -12.40 10.84 -13.37
N LEU A 12 -11.21 10.22 -13.39
CA LEU A 12 -9.94 10.95 -13.51
C LEU A 12 -9.45 10.75 -14.94
N PHE A 13 -9.28 11.84 -15.69
CA PHE A 13 -8.82 11.80 -17.09
C PHE A 13 -9.69 10.97 -18.05
N GLY A 14 -11.00 10.81 -17.78
CA GLY A 14 -11.90 10.02 -18.62
C GLY A 14 -11.77 8.50 -18.48
N LEU A 15 -11.00 8.03 -17.48
CA LEU A 15 -10.85 6.63 -17.12
C LEU A 15 -11.49 6.38 -15.73
N PRO A 16 -11.89 5.14 -15.40
CA PRO A 16 -12.34 4.79 -14.06
C PRO A 16 -11.26 5.22 -13.06
N GLY A 17 -11.60 6.13 -12.14
CA GLY A 17 -10.62 6.70 -11.21
C GLY A 17 -10.01 5.65 -10.27
N HIS A 18 -10.79 4.62 -9.95
CA HIS A 18 -10.41 3.56 -9.02
C HIS A 18 -9.12 2.82 -9.42
N PRO A 19 -8.97 2.22 -10.62
CA PRO A 19 -7.71 1.64 -11.08
C PRO A 19 -6.49 2.55 -10.95
N LEU A 20 -6.60 3.85 -11.28
CA LEU A 20 -5.46 4.76 -11.20
C LEU A 20 -4.99 4.94 -9.75
N ILE A 21 -5.92 5.05 -8.82
CA ILE A 21 -5.64 5.15 -7.38
C ILE A 21 -5.04 3.83 -6.87
N VAL A 22 -5.56 2.69 -7.32
CA VAL A 22 -4.99 1.37 -6.99
C VAL A 22 -3.54 1.26 -7.43
N HIS A 23 -3.17 1.74 -8.63
CA HIS A 23 -1.77 1.72 -9.09
C HIS A 23 -0.84 2.52 -8.17
N GLY A 24 -1.28 3.67 -7.68
CA GLY A 24 -0.52 4.43 -6.69
C GLY A 24 -0.24 3.62 -5.43
N ALA A 25 -1.25 2.91 -4.90
CA ALA A 25 -1.07 2.05 -3.73
C ALA A 25 -0.12 0.87 -4.01
N VAL A 26 -0.34 0.15 -5.12
CA VAL A 26 0.41 -1.05 -5.50
C VAL A 26 1.87 -0.75 -5.84
N VAL A 27 2.21 0.49 -6.24
CA VAL A 27 3.60 0.89 -6.47
C VAL A 27 4.25 1.46 -5.22
N LEU A 28 3.59 2.42 -4.56
CA LEU A 28 4.21 3.16 -3.46
C LEU A 28 4.39 2.32 -2.20
N VAL A 29 3.43 1.44 -1.87
CA VAL A 29 3.52 0.63 -0.65
C VAL A 29 4.68 -0.37 -0.72
N PRO A 30 4.86 -1.15 -1.79
CA PRO A 30 6.04 -2.02 -1.92
C PRO A 30 7.36 -1.24 -1.95
N LEU A 31 7.41 -0.06 -2.60
CA LEU A 31 8.60 0.80 -2.57
C LEU A 31 8.94 1.28 -1.16
N ALA A 32 7.94 1.68 -0.37
CA ALA A 32 8.13 2.06 1.03
C ALA A 32 8.61 0.88 1.88
N ALA A 33 8.05 -0.32 1.67
CA ALA A 33 8.47 -1.53 2.38
C ALA A 33 9.94 -1.88 2.08
N LEU A 34 10.32 -1.91 0.80
CA LEU A 34 11.70 -2.17 0.38
C LEU A 34 12.66 -1.09 0.92
N GLY A 35 12.29 0.18 0.81
CA GLY A 35 13.07 1.29 1.35
C GLY A 35 13.29 1.17 2.87
N THR A 36 12.25 0.77 3.61
CA THR A 36 12.31 0.57 5.07
C THR A 36 13.19 -0.61 5.44
N ILE A 37 13.10 -1.71 4.70
CA ILE A 37 13.96 -2.89 4.88
C ILE A 37 15.42 -2.53 4.61
N VAL A 38 15.72 -1.81 3.51
CA VAL A 38 17.09 -1.34 3.20
C VAL A 38 17.62 -0.44 4.31
N MET A 39 16.80 0.48 4.80
CA MET A 39 17.14 1.34 5.95
C MET A 39 17.42 0.54 7.22
N ALA A 40 16.74 -0.59 7.43
CA ALA A 40 16.97 -1.42 8.61
C ALA A 40 18.41 -1.97 8.64
N PHE A 41 18.96 -2.37 7.49
CA PHE A 41 20.31 -2.94 7.37
C PHE A 41 21.41 -1.91 7.09
N TRP A 42 21.08 -0.76 6.48
CA TRP A 42 22.07 0.20 5.99
C TRP A 42 21.93 1.58 6.67
N PRO A 43 22.73 1.88 7.72
CA PRO A 43 22.67 3.16 8.43
C PRO A 43 22.89 4.38 7.54
N ALA A 44 23.79 4.29 6.55
CA ALA A 44 24.04 5.38 5.60
C ALA A 44 22.79 5.70 4.74
N ALA A 45 21.99 4.69 4.40
CA ALA A 45 20.74 4.88 3.66
C ALA A 45 19.71 5.66 4.50
N ARG A 46 19.65 5.45 5.82
CA ARG A 46 18.75 6.20 6.72
C ARG A 46 18.95 7.71 6.62
N ASN A 47 20.22 8.15 6.58
CA ASN A 47 20.57 9.57 6.51
C ASN A 47 20.13 10.25 5.22
N ARG A 48 20.17 9.53 4.08
CA ARG A 48 19.93 10.11 2.76
C ARG A 48 18.49 9.91 2.27
N MET A 49 17.93 8.73 2.53
CA MET A 49 16.67 8.30 1.92
C MET A 49 15.50 8.31 2.90
N GLY A 50 15.72 8.41 4.20
CA GLY A 50 14.64 8.13 5.15
C GLY A 50 13.43 9.05 5.00
N TRP A 51 13.63 10.33 4.63
CA TRP A 51 12.51 11.26 4.42
C TRP A 51 11.73 10.91 3.17
N ILE A 52 12.43 10.45 2.14
CA ILE A 52 11.82 9.96 0.89
C ILE A 52 11.00 8.71 1.20
N VAL A 53 11.57 7.72 1.89
CA VAL A 53 10.90 6.46 2.21
C VAL A 53 9.68 6.69 3.12
N ALA A 54 9.81 7.53 4.14
CA ALA A 54 8.68 7.92 5.00
C ALA A 54 7.58 8.65 4.20
N GLY A 55 7.95 9.60 3.33
CA GLY A 55 7.01 10.29 2.46
C GLY A 55 6.29 9.35 1.51
N VAL A 56 7.02 8.46 0.83
CA VAL A 56 6.47 7.42 -0.05
C VAL A 56 5.50 6.50 0.72
N GLY A 57 5.84 6.11 1.95
CA GLY A 57 4.97 5.31 2.81
C GLY A 57 3.67 6.02 3.20
N VAL A 58 3.74 7.30 3.57
CA VAL A 58 2.56 8.11 3.89
C VAL A 58 1.67 8.29 2.67
N VAL A 59 2.25 8.63 1.52
CA VAL A 59 1.49 8.79 0.28
C VAL A 59 0.87 7.45 -0.13
N GLY A 60 1.63 6.34 -0.07
CA GLY A 60 1.11 5.00 -0.33
C GLY A 60 -0.06 4.59 0.56
N PHE A 61 -0.03 4.94 1.85
CA PHE A 61 -1.17 4.75 2.76
C PHE A 61 -2.42 5.51 2.29
N PHE A 62 -2.29 6.79 1.92
CA PHE A 62 -3.43 7.56 1.42
C PHE A 62 -3.99 7.01 0.12
N PHE A 63 -3.13 6.56 -0.80
CA PHE A 63 -3.59 5.88 -2.01
C PHE A 63 -4.35 4.59 -1.70
N ALA A 64 -3.89 3.78 -0.72
CA ALA A 64 -4.63 2.59 -0.29
C ALA A 64 -5.99 2.94 0.33
N PHE A 65 -6.06 4.00 1.15
CA PHE A 65 -7.30 4.51 1.72
C PHE A 65 -8.27 4.96 0.62
N PHE A 66 -7.83 5.80 -0.33
CA PHE A 66 -8.67 6.26 -1.42
C PHE A 66 -9.05 5.13 -2.40
N ALA A 67 -8.22 4.10 -2.55
CA ALA A 67 -8.57 2.92 -3.33
C ALA A 67 -9.76 2.19 -2.69
N LYS A 68 -9.74 2.00 -1.37
CA LYS A 68 -10.86 1.41 -0.62
C LYS A 68 -12.14 2.24 -0.76
N GLU A 69 -12.08 3.55 -0.51
CA GLU A 69 -13.26 4.43 -0.60
C GLU A 69 -13.84 4.52 -2.02
N SER A 70 -12.96 4.63 -3.04
CA SER A 70 -13.41 4.64 -4.44
C SER A 70 -13.97 3.28 -4.89
N GLY A 71 -13.47 2.17 -4.33
CA GLY A 71 -13.99 0.83 -4.59
C GLY A 71 -15.38 0.63 -4.00
N GLU A 72 -15.62 1.12 -2.79
CA GLU A 72 -16.95 1.09 -2.16
C GLU A 72 -17.98 1.92 -2.94
N ALA A 73 -17.58 3.07 -3.47
CA ALA A 73 -18.44 3.86 -4.37
C ALA A 73 -18.76 3.11 -5.67
N LEU A 74 -17.76 2.39 -6.22
CA LEU A 74 -17.90 1.64 -7.47
C LEU A 74 -18.92 0.49 -7.36
N LEU A 75 -19.05 -0.14 -6.19
CA LEU A 75 -20.00 -1.23 -5.93
C LEU A 75 -21.45 -0.89 -6.30
N GLN A 76 -21.83 0.39 -6.25
CA GLN A 76 -23.18 0.84 -6.61
C GLN A 76 -23.47 0.80 -8.11
N THR A 77 -22.43 0.62 -8.94
CA THR A 77 -22.51 0.77 -10.40
C THR A 77 -22.05 -0.47 -11.16
N VAL A 78 -21.29 -1.36 -10.52
CA VAL A 78 -20.80 -2.60 -11.13
C VAL A 78 -21.74 -3.77 -10.84
N MET A 79 -21.68 -4.79 -11.70
CA MET A 79 -22.40 -6.04 -11.46
C MET A 79 -21.84 -6.73 -10.21
N GLU A 80 -22.72 -6.98 -9.25
CA GLU A 80 -22.38 -7.68 -8.02
C GLU A 80 -22.11 -9.15 -8.31
N THR A 81 -20.94 -9.62 -7.87
CA THR A 81 -20.52 -11.02 -7.96
C THR A 81 -19.85 -11.41 -6.65
N THR A 82 -19.83 -12.69 -6.33
CA THR A 82 -19.18 -13.21 -5.11
C THR A 82 -17.71 -12.81 -5.01
N ALA A 83 -17.00 -12.73 -6.15
CA ALA A 83 -15.60 -12.30 -6.20
C ALA A 83 -15.44 -10.79 -5.91
N VAL A 84 -16.36 -9.94 -6.40
CA VAL A 84 -16.36 -8.50 -6.14
C VAL A 84 -16.64 -8.22 -4.67
N GLU A 85 -17.63 -8.90 -4.08
CA GLU A 85 -17.98 -8.76 -2.66
C GLU A 85 -16.82 -9.20 -1.75
N ALA A 86 -16.22 -10.37 -2.03
CA ALA A 86 -15.04 -10.85 -1.30
C ALA A 86 -13.84 -9.90 -1.39
N HIS A 87 -13.63 -9.25 -2.54
CA HIS A 87 -12.59 -8.22 -2.68
C HIS A 87 -12.91 -6.96 -1.87
N ALA A 88 -14.15 -6.49 -1.89
CA ALA A 88 -14.58 -5.31 -1.16
C ALA A 88 -14.40 -5.47 0.36
N GLU A 89 -14.77 -6.62 0.92
CA GLU A 89 -14.56 -6.93 2.34
C GLU A 89 -13.07 -6.89 2.74
N MET A 90 -12.18 -7.30 1.82
CA MET A 90 -10.74 -7.27 2.02
C MET A 90 -10.13 -5.87 1.92
N GLY A 91 -10.84 -4.86 1.40
CA GLY A 91 -10.30 -3.51 1.18
C GLY A 91 -9.68 -2.88 2.42
N THR A 92 -10.29 -3.11 3.59
CA THR A 92 -9.76 -2.64 4.90
C THR A 92 -8.40 -3.27 5.23
N GLN A 93 -8.15 -4.52 4.86
CA GLN A 93 -6.86 -5.18 5.08
C GLN A 93 -5.75 -4.50 4.28
N GLY A 94 -6.04 -4.04 3.06
CA GLY A 94 -5.08 -3.29 2.23
C GLY A 94 -4.67 -1.97 2.88
N VAL A 95 -5.63 -1.25 3.46
CA VAL A 95 -5.36 0.00 4.20
C VAL A 95 -4.53 -0.27 5.46
N ILE A 96 -4.86 -1.32 6.22
CA ILE A 96 -4.07 -1.74 7.39
C ILE A 96 -2.65 -2.08 6.97
N GLY A 97 -2.47 -2.86 5.90
CA GLY A 97 -1.16 -3.24 5.40
C GLY A 97 -0.31 -2.04 4.99
N ALA A 98 -0.92 -1.08 4.27
CA ALA A 98 -0.26 0.16 3.90
C ALA A 98 0.09 1.03 5.13
N PHE A 99 -0.77 1.05 6.15
CA PHE A 99 -0.49 1.73 7.41
C PHE A 99 0.68 1.10 8.16
N LEU A 100 0.78 -0.24 8.22
CA LEU A 100 1.91 -0.92 8.86
C LEU A 100 3.24 -0.59 8.16
N VAL A 101 3.24 -0.58 6.83
CA VAL A 101 4.42 -0.20 6.03
C VAL A 101 4.77 1.27 6.22
N GLY A 102 3.84 2.19 5.97
CA GLY A 102 4.09 3.63 6.08
C GLY A 102 4.40 4.08 7.51
N GLY A 103 3.70 3.50 8.49
CA GLY A 103 3.92 3.73 9.92
C GLY A 103 5.30 3.25 10.36
N SER A 104 5.74 2.06 9.93
CA SER A 104 7.09 1.56 10.26
C SER A 104 8.20 2.41 9.63
N ALA A 105 8.02 2.86 8.38
CA ALA A 105 8.94 3.80 7.73
C ALA A 105 9.08 5.11 8.53
N CYS A 106 7.95 5.71 8.92
CA CYS A 106 7.91 6.92 9.74
C CYS A 106 8.54 6.70 11.12
N ALA A 107 8.24 5.58 11.76
CA ALA A 107 8.72 5.30 13.11
C ALA A 107 10.24 5.08 13.15
N VAL A 108 10.83 4.41 12.15
CA VAL A 108 12.29 4.29 12.00
C VAL A 108 12.93 5.66 11.78
N MET A 109 12.33 6.52 10.94
CA MET A 109 12.82 7.88 10.70
C MET A 109 12.76 8.73 11.99
N LEU A 110 11.62 8.75 12.67
CA LEU A 110 11.45 9.55 13.90
C LEU A 110 12.40 9.10 15.00
N LEU A 111 12.63 7.79 15.15
CA LEU A 111 13.61 7.25 16.09
C LEU A 111 15.03 7.74 15.75
N ASP A 112 15.41 7.70 14.47
CA ASP A 112 16.72 8.17 14.00
C ASP A 112 16.92 9.68 14.25
N LEU A 113 15.90 10.50 13.97
CA LEU A 113 15.91 11.94 14.27
C LEU A 113 16.04 12.21 15.77
N PHE A 114 15.29 11.48 16.60
CA PHE A 114 15.33 11.63 18.05
C PHE A 114 16.73 11.31 18.61
N LEU A 115 17.34 10.21 18.16
CA LEU A 115 18.67 9.81 18.61
C LEU A 115 19.75 10.80 18.15
N LYS A 116 19.69 11.29 16.92
CA LYS A 116 20.58 12.35 16.42
C LYS A 116 20.43 13.65 17.21
N GLN A 117 19.20 14.02 17.57
CA GLN A 117 18.95 15.23 18.36
C GLN A 117 19.51 15.10 19.78
N ARG A 118 19.43 13.92 20.40
CA ARG A 118 20.07 13.65 21.71
C ARG A 118 21.59 13.78 21.64
N ALA A 119 22.21 13.21 20.61
CA ALA A 119 23.65 13.30 20.40
C ALA A 119 24.11 14.76 20.21
N LYS A 120 23.35 15.57 19.44
CA LYS A 120 23.62 17.01 19.28
C LYS A 120 23.52 17.80 20.59
N ARG A 121 22.70 17.34 21.55
CA ARG A 121 22.56 17.95 22.88
C ARG A 121 23.63 17.51 23.89
N GLY A 122 24.61 16.69 23.47
CA GLY A 122 25.68 16.18 24.33
C GLY A 122 25.20 15.17 25.38
N LEU A 123 24.01 14.60 25.21
CA LEU A 123 23.51 13.57 26.12
C LEU A 123 24.31 12.27 25.94
N PRO A 124 24.66 11.56 27.03
CA PRO A 124 25.41 10.32 26.95
C PRO A 124 24.65 9.26 26.15
N GLU A 125 25.39 8.49 25.32
CA GLU A 125 24.86 7.31 24.62
C GLU A 125 24.48 6.27 25.67
N LEU A 126 23.18 5.97 25.77
CA LEU A 126 22.73 4.91 26.66
C LEU A 126 23.05 3.56 26.01
N SER A 127 23.54 2.58 26.79
CA SER A 127 23.84 1.23 26.30
C SER A 127 22.61 0.57 25.63
N ILE A 128 21.40 0.95 26.06
CA ILE A 128 20.13 0.46 25.51
C ILE A 128 19.82 1.00 24.09
N THR A 129 20.49 2.06 23.64
CA THR A 129 20.21 2.72 22.34
C THR A 129 20.40 1.78 21.16
N ARG A 130 21.51 1.02 21.15
CA ARG A 130 21.78 0.04 20.09
C ARG A 130 20.78 -1.11 20.08
N LEU A 131 20.39 -1.57 21.28
CA LEU A 131 19.37 -2.61 21.42
C LEU A 131 18.03 -2.12 20.90
N LEU A 132 17.61 -0.91 21.29
CA LEU A 132 16.38 -0.28 20.80
C LEU A 132 16.39 -0.14 19.28
N GLN A 133 17.45 0.42 18.68
CA GLN A 133 17.56 0.56 17.22
C GLN A 133 17.46 -0.77 16.48
N ARG A 134 18.10 -1.83 17.00
CA ARG A 134 18.05 -3.17 16.40
C ARG A 134 16.67 -3.78 16.53
N SER A 135 16.07 -3.74 17.72
CA SER A 135 14.71 -4.23 17.95
C SER A 135 13.69 -3.51 17.08
N PHE A 136 13.78 -2.18 16.98
CA PHE A 136 12.90 -1.38 16.13
C PHE A 136 13.06 -1.72 14.65
N GLY A 137 14.29 -1.96 14.19
CA GLY A 137 14.57 -2.41 12.83
C GLY A 137 13.94 -3.77 12.53
N VAL A 138 14.07 -4.74 13.44
CA VAL A 138 13.45 -6.07 13.30
C VAL A 138 11.92 -5.96 13.26
N ILE A 139 11.32 -5.19 14.18
CA ILE A 139 9.87 -4.95 14.20
C ILE A 139 9.42 -4.31 12.90
N ALA A 140 10.13 -3.28 12.41
CA ALA A 140 9.80 -2.61 11.16
C ALA A 140 9.82 -3.58 9.95
N ILE A 141 10.81 -4.47 9.88
CA ILE A 141 10.87 -5.51 8.84
C ILE A 141 9.66 -6.43 8.91
N VAL A 142 9.32 -6.93 10.10
CA VAL A 142 8.15 -7.82 10.28
C VAL A 142 6.86 -7.12 9.85
N LEU A 143 6.68 -5.86 10.25
CA LEU A 143 5.52 -5.05 9.85
C LEU A 143 5.50 -4.79 8.34
N CYS A 144 6.65 -4.56 7.71
CA CYS A 144 6.74 -4.39 6.26
C CYS A 144 6.33 -5.67 5.51
N ILE A 145 6.79 -6.84 5.98
CA ILE A 145 6.42 -8.14 5.38
C ILE A 145 4.92 -8.39 5.56
N ALA A 146 4.42 -8.29 6.79
CA ALA A 146 3.01 -8.51 7.10
C ALA A 146 2.10 -7.56 6.30
N GLY A 147 2.44 -6.26 6.26
CA GLY A 147 1.68 -5.28 5.52
C GLY A 147 1.72 -5.49 4.00
N SER A 148 2.87 -5.90 3.45
CA SER A 148 2.99 -6.25 2.03
C SER A 148 2.13 -7.46 1.66
N VAL A 149 2.10 -8.50 2.51
CA VAL A 149 1.25 -9.68 2.30
C VAL A 149 -0.23 -9.29 2.28
N MET A 150 -0.68 -8.42 3.20
CA MET A 150 -2.06 -7.93 3.19
C MET A 150 -2.38 -7.22 1.87
N VAL A 151 -1.54 -6.30 1.41
CA VAL A 151 -1.74 -5.57 0.14
C VAL A 151 -1.75 -6.51 -1.06
N ILE A 152 -0.85 -7.50 -1.09
CA ILE A 152 -0.81 -8.52 -2.16
C ILE A 152 -2.10 -9.34 -2.18
N ASN A 153 -2.61 -9.75 -1.02
CA ASN A 153 -3.85 -10.53 -0.94
C ASN A 153 -5.06 -9.73 -1.46
N VAL A 154 -5.15 -8.44 -1.12
CA VAL A 154 -6.18 -7.54 -1.66
C VAL A 154 -6.03 -7.37 -3.18
N GLY A 155 -4.80 -7.19 -3.67
CA GLY A 155 -4.53 -7.08 -5.10
C GLY A 155 -4.91 -8.36 -5.87
N HIS A 156 -4.60 -9.52 -5.31
CA HIS A 156 -4.94 -10.83 -5.88
C HIS A 156 -6.45 -11.05 -5.95
N SER A 157 -7.20 -10.73 -4.89
CA SER A 157 -8.66 -10.82 -4.92
C SER A 157 -9.28 -9.86 -5.93
N GLY A 158 -8.73 -8.65 -6.09
CA GLY A 158 -9.18 -7.70 -7.11
C GLY A 158 -8.91 -8.18 -8.54
N ALA A 159 -7.78 -8.84 -8.76
CA ALA A 159 -7.48 -9.48 -10.05
C ALA A 159 -8.49 -10.60 -10.36
N LYS A 160 -8.81 -11.45 -9.38
CA LYS A 160 -9.85 -12.48 -9.56
C LYS A 160 -11.21 -11.89 -9.91
N ALA A 161 -11.66 -10.88 -9.15
CA ALA A 161 -12.93 -10.19 -9.39
C ALA A 161 -13.03 -9.61 -10.81
N THR A 162 -11.90 -9.23 -11.41
CA THR A 162 -11.86 -8.65 -12.77
C THR A 162 -11.76 -9.71 -13.87
N TRP A 163 -10.99 -10.80 -13.65
CA TRP A 163 -10.51 -11.65 -14.74
C TRP A 163 -10.99 -13.10 -14.72
N GLU A 164 -11.48 -13.63 -13.58
CA GLU A 164 -11.79 -15.07 -13.43
C GLU A 164 -12.87 -15.54 -14.44
N ASN A 165 -13.95 -14.78 -14.62
CA ASN A 165 -15.00 -15.12 -15.59
C ASN A 165 -14.60 -14.95 -17.08
N ARG A 166 -13.45 -14.31 -17.37
CA ARG A 166 -12.96 -14.12 -18.75
C ARG A 166 -12.02 -15.22 -19.22
N ALA A 167 -11.36 -15.91 -18.29
CA ALA A 167 -10.47 -17.02 -18.59
C ALA A 167 -11.23 -18.29 -18.99
N ASP A 168 -12.45 -18.46 -18.46
CA ASP A 168 -13.31 -19.63 -18.71
C ASP A 168 -14.32 -19.43 -19.85
N ALA A 169 -14.32 -18.26 -20.49
CA ALA A 169 -15.17 -18.03 -21.66
C ALA A 169 -14.68 -18.91 -22.82
N PRO A 170 -15.54 -19.77 -23.41
CA PRO A 170 -15.14 -20.58 -24.55
C PRO A 170 -14.62 -19.65 -25.64
N ALA A 171 -13.47 -20.00 -26.23
CA ALA A 171 -12.93 -19.27 -27.37
C ALA A 171 -14.06 -19.06 -28.38
N ALA A 172 -14.38 -17.80 -28.68
CA ALA A 172 -15.41 -17.49 -29.65
C ALA A 172 -15.12 -18.30 -30.91
N THR A 173 -16.00 -19.24 -31.24
CA THR A 173 -15.85 -20.08 -32.42
C THR A 173 -15.72 -19.15 -33.61
N SER A 174 -14.55 -19.22 -34.25
CA SER A 174 -14.27 -18.42 -35.44
C SER A 174 -15.34 -18.71 -36.49
N PRO A 175 -15.92 -17.69 -37.16
CA PRO A 175 -16.89 -17.91 -38.24
C PRO A 175 -16.33 -18.72 -39.43
N TYR A 176 -15.04 -19.03 -39.44
CA TYR A 176 -14.34 -19.72 -40.52
C TYR A 176 -14.33 -21.25 -40.41
N GLU A 177 -15.06 -21.86 -39.47
CA GLU A 177 -15.11 -23.32 -39.30
C GLU A 177 -16.40 -23.96 -39.87
N GLN A 178 -17.15 -23.22 -40.69
CA GLN A 178 -18.30 -23.72 -41.46
C GLN A 178 -17.98 -23.67 -42.96
N ASP A 179 -17.15 -24.60 -43.46
CA ASP A 179 -17.09 -24.98 -44.87
C ASP A 179 -16.66 -26.46 -44.99
#